data_AF-A0A531LG56-F1
#
_entry.id   AF-A0A531LG56-F1
#
_cell.length_a   1.000
_cell.length_b   1.000
_cell.length_c   1.000
_cell.angle_alpha   90.00
_cell.angle_beta   90.00
_cell.angle_gamma   90.00
#
_symmetry.space_group_name_H-M   'P 1'
#
loop_
_entity.id
_entity.type
_entity.pdbx_description
1 polymer ?
#
loop_
_entity_poly.entity_id
_entity_poly.type
_entity_poly.pdbx_seq_one_letter_code
_entity_poly.pdbx_strand_id
1 'polypeptide(L)'
;AALKFLHLERKILFHGHEPLDTDTTPNLEGEHWLLHNDFTQAEGVANLDKVPEAGALVTIGFAKPLGGSGGYARYVAIAPADWTEGVSVIEAPGAPLSRQTAPLKRDENGVFRPTP
;
A
#
# COMPACT_ATOMS: atom_id res chain seq x y z
N ALA A 1 -7.96 -13.72 -17.44
CA ALA A 1 -6.89 -13.92 -18.45
C ALA A 1 -5.66 -13.02 -18.19
N ALA A 2 -5.85 -11.72 -17.98
CA ALA A 2 -4.76 -10.77 -17.75
C ALA A 2 -3.84 -11.14 -16.55
N LEU A 3 -4.41 -11.44 -15.37
CA LEU A 3 -3.64 -11.85 -14.19
C LEU A 3 -2.72 -13.05 -14.47
N LYS A 4 -3.26 -14.10 -15.12
CA LYS A 4 -2.49 -15.28 -15.53
C LYS A 4 -1.31 -14.90 -16.42
N PHE A 5 -1.54 -14.08 -17.44
CA PHE A 5 -0.46 -13.63 -18.32
C PHE A 5 0.61 -12.83 -17.58
N LEU A 6 0.20 -11.90 -16.70
CA LEU A 6 1.13 -11.06 -15.95
C LEU A 6 1.99 -11.88 -14.98
N HIS A 7 1.38 -12.80 -14.22
CA HIS A 7 2.12 -13.61 -13.25
C HIS A 7 2.88 -14.77 -13.89
N LEU A 8 2.30 -15.47 -14.88
CA LEU A 8 2.90 -16.67 -15.46
C LEU A 8 3.87 -16.34 -16.60
N GLU A 9 3.64 -15.30 -17.41
CA GLU A 9 4.50 -14.97 -18.54
C GLU A 9 5.41 -13.77 -18.25
N ARG A 10 4.88 -12.71 -17.62
CA ARG A 10 5.67 -11.52 -17.26
C ARG A 10 6.34 -11.61 -15.90
N LYS A 11 6.00 -12.62 -15.10
CA LYS A 11 6.59 -12.89 -13.78
C LYS A 11 6.54 -11.67 -12.85
N ILE A 12 5.44 -10.91 -12.89
CA ILE A 12 5.27 -9.80 -11.94
C ILE A 12 5.26 -10.34 -10.51
N LEU A 13 5.86 -9.57 -9.60
CA LEU A 13 5.99 -9.97 -8.19
C LEU A 13 4.73 -9.66 -7.38
N PHE A 14 3.93 -8.70 -7.84
CA PHE A 14 2.86 -8.12 -7.05
C PHE A 14 1.77 -7.53 -7.94
N HIS A 15 0.50 -7.71 -7.55
CA HIS A 15 -0.65 -7.10 -8.19
C HIS A 15 -1.34 -6.16 -7.20
N GLY A 16 -1.52 -4.88 -7.53
CA GLY A 16 -2.16 -3.90 -6.66
C GLY A 16 -3.12 -3.01 -7.42
N HIS A 17 -4.19 -2.58 -6.75
CA HIS A 17 -5.27 -1.79 -7.36
C HIS A 17 -5.98 -0.91 -6.31
N GLU A 18 -6.62 0.17 -6.78
CA GLU A 18 -7.30 1.15 -5.91
C GLU A 18 -8.66 0.67 -5.35
N PRO A 19 -9.48 -0.11 -6.08
CA PRO A 19 -10.67 -0.72 -5.50
C PRO A 19 -10.37 -1.64 -4.32
N LEU A 20 -11.42 -1.99 -3.57
CA LEU A 20 -11.30 -2.93 -2.44
C LEU A 20 -11.31 -4.41 -2.87
N ASP A 21 -11.63 -4.70 -4.13
CA ASP A 21 -11.64 -6.06 -4.68
C ASP A 21 -10.82 -6.09 -5.98
N THR A 22 -10.05 -7.17 -6.22
CA THR A 22 -9.24 -7.36 -7.45
C THR A 22 -10.07 -7.27 -8.73
N ASP A 23 -11.31 -7.75 -8.66
CA ASP A 23 -12.19 -7.83 -9.80
C ASP A 23 -13.65 -7.67 -9.38
N THR A 24 -14.50 -7.34 -10.35
CA THR A 24 -15.92 -7.07 -10.11
C THR A 24 -16.79 -8.30 -10.37
N THR A 25 -16.22 -9.50 -10.47
CA THR A 25 -17.02 -10.70 -10.72
C THR A 25 -17.76 -11.11 -9.44
N PRO A 26 -18.96 -11.71 -9.55
CA PRO A 26 -19.72 -12.12 -8.36
C PRO A 26 -19.00 -13.11 -7.45
N ASN A 27 -18.01 -13.83 -7.98
CA ASN A 27 -17.28 -14.88 -7.28
C ASN A 27 -15.80 -14.52 -7.03
N LEU A 28 -15.39 -13.27 -7.28
CA LEU A 28 -14.02 -12.80 -7.12
C LEU A 28 -13.00 -13.70 -7.86
N GLU A 29 -13.29 -14.04 -9.12
CA GLU A 29 -12.52 -15.02 -9.90
C GLU A 29 -11.02 -14.69 -10.00
N GLY A 30 -10.68 -13.41 -10.06
CA GLY A 30 -9.32 -12.90 -10.11
C GLY A 30 -8.61 -13.05 -8.78
N GLU A 31 -9.21 -12.55 -7.70
CA GLU A 31 -8.70 -12.73 -6.33
C GLU A 31 -8.54 -14.22 -6.00
N HIS A 32 -9.59 -15.00 -6.23
CA HIS A 32 -9.60 -16.42 -5.97
C HIS A 32 -8.43 -17.09 -6.70
N TRP A 33 -8.19 -16.74 -7.96
CA TRP A 33 -7.06 -17.29 -8.70
C TRP A 33 -5.71 -16.85 -8.09
N LEU A 34 -5.52 -15.56 -7.76
CA LEU A 34 -4.26 -15.07 -7.16
C LEU A 34 -3.94 -15.81 -5.87
N LEU A 35 -4.87 -15.82 -4.91
CA LEU A 35 -4.65 -16.33 -3.56
C LEU A 35 -4.51 -17.86 -3.52
N HIS A 36 -5.13 -18.59 -4.46
CA HIS A 36 -4.97 -20.05 -4.58
C HIS A 36 -3.75 -20.47 -5.42
N ASN A 37 -3.02 -19.53 -6.01
CA ASN A 37 -1.80 -19.81 -6.79
C ASN A 37 -0.57 -19.14 -6.16
N ASP A 38 -0.58 -19.00 -4.83
CA ASP A 38 0.54 -18.47 -4.03
C ASP A 38 0.99 -17.04 -4.40
N PHE A 39 0.08 -16.25 -4.98
CA PHE A 39 0.29 -14.83 -5.22
C PHE A 39 -0.38 -13.97 -4.15
N THR A 40 0.23 -12.83 -3.84
CA THR A 40 -0.31 -11.81 -2.95
C THR A 40 -0.78 -10.59 -3.74
N GLN A 41 -1.62 -9.78 -3.12
CA GLN A 41 -2.20 -8.59 -3.72
C GLN A 41 -2.23 -7.39 -2.75
N ALA A 42 -2.39 -6.18 -3.30
CA ALA A 42 -2.77 -4.98 -2.57
C ALA A 42 -4.12 -4.45 -3.03
N GLU A 43 -5.00 -4.23 -2.07
CA GLU A 43 -6.30 -3.59 -2.24
C GLU A 43 -6.30 -2.21 -1.59
N GLY A 44 -7.17 -1.33 -2.08
CA GLY A 44 -7.40 -0.02 -1.44
C GLY A 44 -6.16 0.88 -1.44
N VAL A 45 -5.25 0.72 -2.41
CA VAL A 45 -4.12 1.65 -2.56
C VAL A 45 -4.63 2.99 -3.07
N ALA A 46 -3.84 4.05 -2.88
CA ALA A 46 -4.25 5.41 -3.26
C ALA A 46 -3.09 6.18 -3.90
N ASN A 47 -3.42 7.22 -4.66
CA ASN A 47 -2.49 8.10 -5.37
C ASN A 47 -1.71 7.40 -6.50
N LEU A 48 -2.29 6.40 -7.17
CA LEU A 48 -1.63 5.76 -8.33
C LEU A 48 -1.53 6.72 -9.52
N ASP A 49 -2.34 7.77 -9.57
CA ASP A 49 -2.21 8.89 -10.52
C ASP A 49 -0.92 9.72 -10.33
N LYS A 50 -0.27 9.60 -9.16
CA LYS A 50 0.92 10.38 -8.79
C LYS A 50 2.21 9.57 -8.83
N VAL A 51 2.17 8.29 -9.19
CA VAL A 51 3.38 7.47 -9.33
C VAL A 51 3.83 7.46 -10.79
N PRO A 52 5.14 7.40 -11.07
CA PRO A 52 5.61 7.25 -12.43
C PRO A 52 5.21 5.87 -12.97
N GLU A 53 4.91 5.79 -14.27
CA GLU A 53 4.56 4.52 -14.94
C GLU A 53 5.66 3.46 -14.81
N ALA A 54 6.93 3.87 -14.71
CA ALA A 54 8.08 3.00 -14.50
C ALA A 54 9.21 3.72 -13.74
N GLY A 55 10.14 2.93 -13.17
CA GLY A 55 11.35 3.44 -12.52
C GLY A 55 11.23 3.71 -11.02
N ALA A 56 10.02 3.68 -10.46
CA ALA A 56 9.83 3.71 -9.00
C ALA A 56 10.12 2.36 -8.34
N LEU A 57 10.56 2.42 -7.07
CA LEU A 57 10.61 1.26 -6.18
C LEU A 57 9.40 1.28 -5.26
N VAL A 58 8.75 0.13 -5.05
CA VAL A 58 7.68 0.01 -4.06
C VAL A 58 8.24 -0.57 -2.77
N THR A 59 8.08 0.15 -1.66
CA THR A 59 8.36 -0.34 -0.32
C THR A 59 7.05 -0.62 0.41
N ILE A 60 7.00 -1.76 1.09
CA ILE A 60 5.79 -2.27 1.72
C ILE A 60 6.11 -2.63 3.16
N GLY A 61 5.57 -1.86 4.11
CA GLY A 61 5.66 -2.14 5.54
C GLY A 61 4.35 -2.68 6.07
N PHE A 62 4.36 -3.86 6.70
CA PHE A 62 3.16 -4.47 7.26
C PHE A 62 3.50 -5.24 8.55
N ALA A 63 2.50 -5.39 9.43
CA ALA A 63 2.63 -6.27 10.60
C ALA A 63 2.63 -7.73 10.15
N LYS A 64 3.36 -8.60 10.84
CA LYS A 64 3.42 -10.05 10.54
C LYS A 64 2.64 -10.86 11.58
N PRO A 65 1.30 -10.84 11.57
CA PRO A 65 0.49 -11.62 12.50
C PRO A 65 0.71 -13.13 12.28
N LEU A 66 0.81 -13.88 13.38
CA LEU A 66 0.95 -15.34 13.31
C LEU A 66 -0.34 -15.96 12.73
N GLY A 67 -0.21 -16.67 11.61
CA GLY A 67 -1.34 -17.31 10.93
C GLY A 67 -2.31 -16.33 10.24
N GLY A 68 -1.92 -15.07 10.05
CA GLY A 68 -2.76 -14.10 9.34
C GLY A 68 -2.75 -14.31 7.83
N SER A 69 -3.91 -14.19 7.20
CA SER A 69 -4.09 -14.21 5.74
C SER A 69 -3.81 -12.86 5.08
N GLY A 70 -3.76 -11.78 5.87
CA GLY A 70 -3.56 -10.42 5.38
C GLY A 70 -3.64 -9.41 6.53
N GLY A 71 -3.48 -8.12 6.21
CA GLY A 71 -3.59 -7.04 7.16
C GLY A 71 -3.25 -5.70 6.53
N TYR A 72 -3.40 -4.62 7.31
CA TYR A 72 -3.03 -3.29 6.85
C TYR A 72 -1.53 -3.21 6.53
N ALA A 73 -1.24 -2.59 5.40
CA ALA A 73 0.11 -2.34 4.92
C ALA A 73 0.27 -0.85 4.57
N ARG A 74 1.49 -0.35 4.75
CA ARG A 74 1.92 0.96 4.28
C ARG A 74 2.72 0.77 3.00
N TYR A 75 2.12 1.14 1.88
CA TYR A 75 2.78 1.20 0.58
C TYR A 75 3.39 2.60 0.38
N VAL A 76 4.65 2.64 -0.03
CA VAL A 76 5.34 3.88 -0.43
C VAL A 76 6.07 3.64 -1.74
N ALA A 77 5.74 4.41 -2.76
CA ALA A 77 6.51 4.50 -3.98
C ALA A 77 7.69 5.47 -3.79
N ILE A 78 8.90 4.99 -4.01
CA ILE A 78 10.13 5.79 -4.06
C ILE A 78 10.38 6.08 -5.54
N ALA A 79 10.01 7.28 -5.96
CA ALA A 79 10.16 7.72 -7.34
C ALA A 79 11.60 8.15 -7.66
N PRO A 80 11.98 8.21 -8.95
CA PRO A 80 13.19 8.88 -9.40
C PRO A 80 13.29 10.32 -8.88
N ALA A 81 14.52 10.82 -8.72
CA ALA A 81 14.78 12.12 -8.08
C ALA A 81 14.23 13.33 -8.85
N ASP A 82 13.95 13.17 -10.15
CA ASP A 82 13.37 14.18 -11.04
C ASP A 82 11.83 14.08 -11.15
N TRP A 83 11.20 13.13 -10.45
CA TRP A 83 9.74 13.03 -10.40
C TRP A 83 9.14 14.18 -9.59
N THR A 84 8.06 14.77 -10.10
CA THR A 84 7.52 16.02 -9.55
C THR A 84 6.45 15.84 -8.48
N GLU A 85 5.86 14.65 -8.39
CA GLU A 85 4.82 14.33 -7.41
C GLU A 85 5.41 13.69 -6.15
N GLY A 86 4.83 14.01 -4.99
CA GLY A 86 5.22 13.43 -3.71
C GLY A 86 5.97 14.42 -2.81
N VAL A 87 6.75 13.88 -1.87
CA VAL A 87 7.56 14.66 -0.93
C VAL A 87 8.92 14.00 -0.76
N SER A 88 9.96 14.80 -0.62
CA SER A 88 11.29 14.34 -0.27
C SER A 88 11.40 14.04 1.23
N VAL A 89 12.40 13.23 1.60
CA VAL A 89 12.76 13.01 3.01
C VAL A 89 13.26 14.27 3.72
N ILE A 90 13.63 15.32 2.97
CA ILE A 90 14.03 16.62 3.51
C ILE A 90 12.79 17.42 3.92
N GLU A 91 11.73 17.39 3.10
CA GLU A 91 10.47 18.09 3.37
C GLU A 91 9.62 17.38 4.44
N ALA A 92 9.64 16.05 4.45
CA ALA A 92 8.91 15.21 5.39
C ALA A 92 9.84 14.17 6.04
N PRO A 93 10.70 14.58 6.99
CA PRO A 93 11.65 13.67 7.63
C PRO A 93 10.92 12.58 8.43
N GLY A 94 11.29 11.32 8.18
CA GLY A 94 10.81 10.18 8.96
C GLY A 94 11.41 10.07 10.37
N ALA A 95 12.50 10.80 10.64
CA ALA A 95 13.14 10.90 11.94
C ALA A 95 13.99 12.19 12.07
N PRO A 96 13.99 12.86 13.24
CA PRO A 96 13.06 12.65 14.34
C PRO A 96 11.63 12.99 13.90
N LEU A 97 10.64 12.29 14.46
CA LEU A 97 9.24 12.59 14.18
C LEU A 97 8.89 14.00 14.68
N SER A 98 7.93 14.65 14.00
CA SER A 98 7.43 15.96 14.38
C SER A 98 6.95 15.99 15.83
N ARG A 99 7.47 16.93 16.61
CA ARG A 99 7.06 17.14 18.00
C ARG A 99 5.60 17.59 18.04
N GLN A 100 4.79 16.87 18.80
CA GLN A 100 3.39 17.23 19.04
C GLN A 100 3.31 18.41 20.02
N THR A 101 2.31 19.26 19.85
CA THR A 101 2.10 20.46 20.70
C THR A 101 1.69 20.12 22.14
N ALA A 102 1.16 18.92 22.37
CA ALA A 102 0.75 18.39 23.67
C ALA A 102 0.82 16.84 23.68
N PRO A 103 0.75 16.17 24.84
CA PRO A 103 0.65 14.71 24.91
C PRO A 103 -0.55 14.17 24.13
N LEU A 104 -0.39 13.01 23.49
CA LEU A 104 -1.47 12.36 22.76
C LEU A 104 -2.43 11.66 23.74
N LYS A 105 -3.72 12.00 23.69
CA LYS A 105 -4.79 11.33 24.43
C LYS A 105 -5.85 10.83 23.44
N ARG A 106 -6.55 9.74 23.75
CA ARG A 106 -7.66 9.26 22.91
C ARG A 106 -8.86 10.20 23.07
N ASP A 107 -9.47 10.58 21.95
CA ASP A 107 -10.74 11.30 21.92
C ASP A 107 -11.94 10.35 22.11
N GLU A 108 -13.15 10.89 22.03
CA GLU A 108 -14.42 10.14 22.14
C GLU A 108 -14.59 9.05 21.07
N ASN A 109 -13.87 9.15 19.96
CA ASN A 109 -13.85 8.17 18.86
C ASN A 109 -12.67 7.19 18.98
N GLY A 110 -11.90 7.28 20.07
CA GLY A 110 -10.73 6.43 20.31
C GLY A 110 -9.48 6.85 19.53
N VAL A 111 -9.48 8.00 18.85
CA VAL A 111 -8.36 8.48 18.02
C VAL A 111 -7.39 9.27 18.89
N PHE A 112 -6.08 9.01 18.77
CA PHE A 112 -5.05 9.78 19.49
C PHE A 112 -4.90 11.19 18.89
N ARG A 113 -5.10 12.22 19.71
CA ARG A 113 -4.92 13.63 19.34
C ARG A 113 -4.10 14.39 20.38
N PRO A 114 -3.30 15.41 19.96
CA PRO A 114 -2.64 16.31 20.90
C PRO A 114 -3.68 16.99 21.78
N THR A 115 -3.61 16.75 23.08
CA THR A 115 -4.58 17.28 24.05
C THR A 115 -3.82 18.02 25.15
N PRO A 116 -4.01 19.34 25.30
CA PRO A 116 -3.42 20.11 26.39
C PRO A 116 -3.64 19.50 27.79
#